data_AF-A0A0Y6UQI1-F1
#
_entry.id   AF-A0A0Y6UQI1-F1
#
_cell.length_a   1.000
_cell.length_b   1.000
_cell.length_c   1.000
_cell.angle_alpha   90.00
_cell.angle_beta   90.00
_cell.angle_gamma   90.00
#
_symmetry.space_group_name_H-M   'P 1'
#
loop_
_entity.id
_entity.type
_entity.pdbx_description
1 polymer ?
#
loop_
_entity_poly.entity_id
_entity_poly.type
_entity_poly.pdbx_seq_one_letter_code
_entity_poly.pdbx_strand_id
1 'polypeptide(L)'
;MPIDNIPFYIFDLIDLKEGVGDIYNILDFVPNSDLSKDQDDALTGIAFLRGIDVYDPPVSKEKALKALKKHPEIYQRFQHFFPFVELPPL
;
A
#
# COMPACT_ATOMS: atom_id res chain seq x y z
N MET A 1 -21.00 1.26 -2.22
CA MET A 1 -20.94 2.68 -2.64
C MET A 1 -21.73 2.80 -3.94
N PRO A 2 -22.63 3.79 -4.12
CA PRO A 2 -23.32 4.00 -5.40
C PRO A 2 -22.33 4.24 -6.53
N ILE A 3 -22.65 3.76 -7.74
CA ILE A 3 -21.76 3.87 -8.91
C ILE A 3 -21.51 5.34 -9.28
N ASP A 4 -22.51 6.20 -9.07
CA ASP A 4 -22.46 7.64 -9.36
C ASP A 4 -21.45 8.40 -8.47
N ASN A 5 -20.99 7.78 -7.39
CA ASN A 5 -19.99 8.35 -6.49
C ASN A 5 -18.54 7.93 -6.84
N ILE A 6 -18.38 7.07 -7.85
CA ILE A 6 -17.04 6.65 -8.30
C ILE A 6 -16.46 7.78 -9.17
N PRO A 7 -15.28 8.31 -8.82
CA PRO A 7 -14.65 9.34 -9.64
C PRO A 7 -14.34 8.84 -11.06
N PHE A 8 -14.58 9.68 -12.08
CA PHE A 8 -14.42 9.27 -13.49
C PHE A 8 -13.02 8.79 -13.84
N TYR A 9 -11.99 9.36 -13.18
CA TYR A 9 -10.60 8.94 -13.38
C TYR A 9 -10.37 7.44 -13.08
N ILE A 10 -11.25 6.78 -12.34
CA ILE A 10 -11.16 5.32 -12.09
C ILE A 10 -11.32 4.54 -13.40
N PHE A 11 -12.20 4.97 -14.30
CA PHE A 11 -12.37 4.32 -15.59
C PHE A 11 -11.15 4.56 -16.49
N ASP A 12 -10.63 5.78 -16.50
CA ASP A 12 -9.40 6.12 -17.23
C ASP A 12 -8.19 5.31 -16.74
N LEU A 13 -8.07 5.10 -15.42
CA LEU A 13 -7.02 4.26 -14.82
C LEU A 13 -7.15 2.78 -15.21
N ILE A 14 -8.36 2.26 -15.36
CA ILE A 14 -8.59 0.87 -15.80
C ILE A 14 -8.15 0.68 -17.25
N ASP A 15 -8.34 1.70 -18.09
CA ASP A 15 -7.98 1.68 -19.50
C ASP A 15 -6.53 2.15 -19.77
N LEU A 16 -5.76 2.47 -18.73
CA LEU A 16 -4.36 2.87 -18.86
C LEU A 16 -3.51 1.71 -19.42
N LYS A 17 -2.98 1.89 -20.63
CA LYS A 17 -2.12 0.92 -21.32
C LYS A 17 -0.63 1.24 -21.23
N GLU A 18 -0.31 2.42 -20.71
CA GLU A 18 1.05 2.93 -20.59
C GLU A 18 1.70 2.46 -19.27
N GLY A 19 2.86 3.00 -18.91
CA GLY A 19 3.57 2.60 -17.70
C GLY A 19 2.87 3.07 -16.42
N VAL A 20 3.21 2.47 -15.28
CA VAL A 20 2.69 2.89 -13.95
C VAL A 20 3.04 4.34 -13.63
N GLY A 21 4.09 4.90 -14.24
CA GLY A 21 4.45 6.32 -14.09
C GLY A 21 3.46 7.28 -14.78
N ASP A 22 2.68 6.81 -15.74
CA ASP A 22 1.77 7.65 -16.53
C ASP A 22 0.43 7.88 -15.83
N ILE A 23 0.22 7.28 -14.64
CA ILE A 23 -0.96 7.53 -13.81
C ILE A 23 -1.15 9.01 -13.49
N TYR A 24 -0.06 9.78 -13.43
CA TYR A 24 -0.09 11.22 -13.15
C TYR A 24 -0.62 12.06 -14.32
N ASN A 25 -0.75 11.48 -15.53
CA ASN A 25 -1.42 12.13 -16.65
C ASN A 25 -2.95 12.07 -16.51
N ILE A 26 -3.45 11.10 -15.73
CA ILE A 26 -4.88 10.89 -15.45
C ILE A 26 -5.28 11.55 -14.13
N LEU A 27 -4.41 11.44 -13.11
CA LEU A 27 -4.64 12.02 -11.80
C LEU A 27 -4.16 13.47 -11.78
N ASP A 28 -5.07 14.42 -11.63
CA ASP A 28 -4.77 15.84 -11.37
C ASP A 28 -4.17 16.09 -9.96
N PHE A 29 -3.74 15.03 -9.27
CA PHE A 29 -3.12 15.08 -7.96
C PHE A 29 -2.10 13.96 -7.78
N VAL A 30 -1.15 14.18 -6.89
CA VAL A 30 -0.21 13.14 -6.47
C VAL A 30 -0.81 12.42 -5.26
N PRO A 31 -1.10 11.11 -5.34
CA PRO A 31 -1.55 10.36 -4.18
C PRO A 31 -0.52 10.47 -3.06
N ASN A 32 -0.96 10.91 -1.90
CA ASN A 32 -0.16 10.94 -0.69
C ASN A 32 -0.87 10.14 0.40
N SER A 33 -0.11 9.76 1.42
CA SER A 33 -0.67 9.17 2.62
C SER A 33 -0.27 10.02 3.81
N ASP A 34 -1.14 10.12 4.81
CA ASP A 34 -0.83 10.77 6.09
C ASP A 34 0.00 9.88 7.02
N LEU A 35 0.63 8.82 6.49
CA LEU A 35 1.43 7.90 7.29
C LEU A 35 2.72 8.57 7.75
N SER A 36 3.04 8.37 9.02
CA SER A 36 4.38 8.69 9.53
C SER A 36 5.42 7.74 8.91
N LYS A 37 6.71 8.10 8.99
CA LYS A 37 7.79 7.24 8.49
C LYS A 37 7.79 5.85 9.14
N ASP A 38 7.52 5.76 10.44
CA ASP A 38 7.43 4.48 11.16
C ASP A 38 6.25 3.63 10.63
N GLN A 39 5.12 4.25 10.26
CA GLN A 39 3.97 3.54 9.69
C GLN A 39 4.22 3.12 8.23
N ASP A 40 4.96 3.91 7.47
CA ASP A 40 5.41 3.56 6.12
C ASP A 40 6.42 2.38 6.16
N ASP A 41 7.33 2.37 7.13
CA ASP A 41 8.21 1.23 7.40
C ASP A 41 7.41 -0.01 7.81
N ALA A 42 6.31 0.15 8.55
CA ALA A 42 5.40 -0.95 8.89
C ALA A 42 4.73 -1.55 7.64
N LEU A 43 4.37 -0.75 6.62
CA LEU A 43 3.87 -1.28 5.34
C LEU A 43 4.91 -2.16 4.65
N THR A 44 6.18 -1.73 4.63
CA THR A 44 7.29 -2.57 4.14
C THR A 44 7.40 -3.85 4.98
N GLY A 45 7.15 -3.77 6.29
CA GLY A 45 7.08 -4.89 7.21
C GLY A 45 6.07 -5.96 6.79
N ILE A 46 4.93 -5.58 6.19
CA ILE A 46 3.92 -6.52 5.69
C ILE A 46 4.49 -7.36 4.55
N ALA A 47 5.23 -6.75 3.61
CA ALA A 47 5.86 -7.49 2.51
C ALA A 47 6.86 -8.54 3.06
N PHE A 48 7.70 -8.14 4.02
CA PHE A 48 8.63 -9.06 4.65
C PHE A 48 7.97 -10.14 5.50
N LEU A 49 6.88 -9.81 6.20
CA LEU A 49 6.09 -10.78 6.98
C LEU A 49 5.57 -11.89 6.07
N ARG A 50 5.16 -11.53 4.85
CA ARG A 50 4.70 -12.47 3.81
C ARG A 50 5.82 -13.22 3.10
N GLY A 51 7.08 -13.02 3.51
CA GLY A 51 8.23 -13.68 2.90
C GLY A 51 8.57 -13.16 1.49
N ILE A 52 8.10 -11.97 1.11
CA ILE A 52 8.44 -11.35 -0.17
C ILE A 52 9.85 -10.77 -0.10
N ASP A 53 10.66 -11.05 -1.12
CA ASP A 53 11.96 -10.42 -1.33
C ASP A 53 11.74 -9.04 -1.98
N VAL A 54 11.90 -7.99 -1.19
CA VAL A 54 11.71 -6.61 -1.63
C VAL A 54 13.05 -6.11 -2.18
N TYR A 55 13.09 -5.78 -3.47
CA TYR A 55 14.27 -5.19 -4.09
C TYR A 55 14.50 -3.77 -3.55
N ASP A 56 15.73 -3.49 -3.09
CA ASP A 56 16.18 -2.21 -2.53
C ASP A 56 15.18 -1.59 -1.54
N PRO A 57 14.90 -2.27 -0.41
CA PRO A 57 13.88 -1.83 0.52
C PRO A 57 14.33 -0.54 1.22
N PRO A 58 13.41 0.42 1.47
CA PRO A 58 13.75 1.69 2.11
C PRO A 58 14.22 1.54 3.57
N VAL A 59 13.99 0.38 4.17
CA VAL A 59 14.30 0.04 5.55
C VAL A 59 14.70 -1.43 5.65
N SER A 60 15.57 -1.79 6.60
CA SER A 60 15.95 -3.19 6.80
C SER A 60 14.77 -4.04 7.26
N LYS A 61 14.76 -5.32 6.88
CA LYS A 61 13.73 -6.30 7.28
C LYS A 61 13.42 -6.28 8.78
N GLU A 62 14.45 -6.27 9.61
CA GLU A 62 14.33 -6.27 11.07
C GLU A 62 13.64 -5.00 11.59
N LYS A 63 14.01 -3.83 11.05
CA LYS A 63 13.42 -2.55 11.43
C LYS A 63 11.97 -2.46 10.96
N ALA A 64 11.68 -2.90 9.73
CA ALA A 64 10.34 -2.93 9.17
C ALA A 64 9.39 -3.84 9.98
N LEU A 65 9.83 -5.05 10.34
CA LEU A 65 9.05 -5.95 11.19
C LEU A 65 8.84 -5.38 12.60
N LYS A 66 9.85 -4.71 13.16
CA LYS A 66 9.72 -4.02 14.46
C LYS A 66 8.71 -2.86 14.38
N ALA A 67 8.75 -2.09 13.30
CA ALA A 67 7.79 -1.01 13.05
C ALA A 67 6.38 -1.56 12.92
N LEU A 68 6.18 -2.65 12.18
CA LEU A 68 4.89 -3.31 12.05
C LEU A 68 4.33 -3.81 13.39
N LYS A 69 5.17 -4.38 14.25
CA LYS A 69 4.76 -4.77 15.62
C LYS A 69 4.36 -3.60 16.50
N LYS A 70 4.99 -2.43 16.30
CA LYS A 70 4.67 -1.19 17.02
C LYS A 70 3.39 -0.53 16.51
N HIS A 71 3.04 -0.79 15.24
CA HIS A 71 1.90 -0.20 14.52
C HIS A 71 0.91 -1.26 14.03
N PRO A 72 0.25 -2.02 14.93
CA PRO A 72 -0.71 -3.06 14.55
C PRO A 72 -1.93 -2.52 13.79
N GLU A 73 -2.23 -1.21 13.89
CA GLU A 73 -3.27 -0.56 13.10
C GLU A 73 -2.99 -0.64 11.59
N ILE A 74 -1.72 -0.68 11.18
CA ILE A 74 -1.34 -0.82 9.77
C ILE A 74 -1.63 -2.23 9.27
N TYR A 75 -1.34 -3.26 10.09
CA TYR A 75 -1.70 -4.65 9.80
C TYR A 75 -3.22 -4.81 9.64
N GLN A 76 -3.99 -4.27 10.60
CA GLN A 76 -5.45 -4.34 10.59
C GLN A 76 -6.06 -3.61 9.39
N ARG A 77 -5.54 -2.41 9.08
CA ARG A 77 -5.98 -1.64 7.90
C ARG A 77 -5.69 -2.39 6.61
N PHE A 78 -4.51 -2.98 6.47
CA PHE A 78 -4.18 -3.78 5.30
C PHE A 78 -5.13 -4.96 5.16
N GLN A 79 -5.38 -5.72 6.22
CA GLN A 79 -6.30 -6.86 6.19
C GLN A 79 -7.73 -6.45 5.84
N HIS A 80 -8.16 -5.26 6.29
CA HIS A 80 -9.48 -4.72 5.97
C HIS A 80 -9.65 -4.41 4.47
N PHE A 81 -8.67 -3.73 3.87
CA PHE A 81 -8.73 -3.32 2.46
C PHE A 81 -8.32 -4.42 1.48
N PHE A 82 -7.48 -5.36 1.91
CA PHE A 82 -6.98 -6.48 1.11
C PHE A 82 -7.33 -7.82 1.77
N PRO A 83 -8.63 -8.13 1.98
CA PRO A 83 -9.05 -9.35 2.69
C PRO A 83 -8.71 -10.64 1.92
N PHE A 84 -8.31 -10.50 0.65
CA PHE A 84 -7.88 -11.59 -0.22
C PHE A 84 -6.38 -11.88 -0.15
N VAL A 85 -5.60 -11.06 0.58
CA VAL A 85 -4.17 -11.30 0.79
C VAL A 85 -3.99 -12.02 2.12
N GLU A 86 -3.51 -13.26 2.07
CA GLU A 86 -3.18 -14.01 3.29
C GLU A 86 -2.00 -13.36 4.02
N LEU A 87 -2.19 -13.12 5.32
CA LEU A 87 -1.18 -12.56 6.22
C LEU A 87 -0.85 -13.55 7.34
N PRO A 88 0.44 -13.83 7.58
CA PRO A 88 0.86 -14.50 8.80
C PRO A 88 0.45 -13.70 10.04
N PRO A 89 0.25 -14.37 11.19
CA PRO A 89 0.01 -13.68 12.45
C PRO A 89 1.23 -12.84 12.86
N LEU A 90 0.95 -11.70 13.50
CA LEU A 90 1.95 -10.70 13.89
C LEU A 90 2.74 -11.08 15.15
#